data_AF-A0A845ZDB8-F1
#
_entry.id   AF-A0A845ZDB8-F1
#
_cell.length_a   1.000
_cell.length_b   1.000
_cell.length_c   1.000
_cell.angle_alpha   90.00
_cell.angle_beta   90.00
_cell.angle_gamma   90.00
#
_symmetry.space_group_name_H-M   'P 1'
#
loop_
_entity.id
_entity.type
_entity.pdbx_description
1 polymer ?
#
loop_
_entity_poly.entity_id
_entity_poly.type
_entity_poly.pdbx_seq_one_letter_code
_entity_poly.pdbx_strand_id
1 'polypeptide(L)'
;MTGYEIINQLIIKILFYLSRPVIQGQLIAIILALAVGWGISRALRWWWWNYGPGRQRVEAQTARSTPLVDETGNELPKEDFQADSDSNFNPDKPPQDSSLPSTEQWFRRYVWSETRWLLTPLSILTTMTPAHFIAANQGLVTGLIDQTIYLLTLFAIYRFFIGFLYAGFADDIIAGYQRRLFGPLFWLFVFVDGIAWFFEPGILADIELVSMFGNPLTVGAALLATLGLYLWLQIVSVIQAGLQWWMTRADDA
;
A
#
# COMPACT_ATOMS: atom_id res chain seq x y z
N MET A 1 9.86 -4.69 -40.54
CA MET A 1 9.03 -3.82 -39.70
C MET A 1 9.95 -3.16 -38.69
N THR A 2 10.04 -1.84 -38.70
CA THR A 2 10.94 -1.12 -37.78
C THR A 2 10.27 -0.99 -36.40
N GLY A 3 11.05 -0.88 -35.32
CA GLY A 3 10.49 -0.71 -33.97
C GLY A 3 9.53 0.48 -33.84
N TYR A 4 9.75 1.55 -34.61
CA TYR A 4 8.88 2.71 -34.69
C TYR A 4 7.48 2.40 -35.24
N GLU A 5 7.39 1.57 -36.29
CA GLU A 5 6.10 1.17 -36.87
C GLU A 5 5.24 0.38 -35.87
N ILE A 6 5.88 -0.48 -35.07
CA ILE A 6 5.21 -1.26 -34.02
C ILE A 6 4.62 -0.31 -32.97
N ILE A 7 5.41 0.65 -32.49
CA ILE A 7 4.96 1.64 -31.48
C ILE A 7 3.81 2.49 -32.04
N ASN A 8 3.90 2.96 -33.27
CA ASN A 8 2.86 3.80 -33.86
C ASN A 8 1.54 3.04 -34.05
N GLN A 9 1.60 1.80 -34.58
CA GLN A 9 0.40 0.95 -34.69
C GLN A 9 -0.24 0.68 -33.33
N LEU A 10 0.58 0.51 -32.30
CA LEU A 10 0.16 0.27 -30.93
C LEU A 10 -0.58 1.48 -30.35
N ILE A 11 -0.05 2.69 -30.54
CA ILE A 11 -0.72 3.94 -30.15
C ILE A 11 -2.08 4.07 -30.84
N ILE A 12 -2.15 3.82 -32.16
CA ILE A 12 -3.40 3.92 -32.91
C ILE A 12 -4.44 2.91 -32.42
N LYS A 13 -4.04 1.66 -32.15
CA LYS A 13 -4.93 0.63 -31.60
C LYS A 13 -5.48 1.03 -30.23
N ILE A 14 -4.62 1.54 -29.34
CA ILE A 14 -5.01 2.01 -28.01
C ILE A 14 -6.00 3.18 -28.13
N LEU A 15 -5.71 4.18 -28.96
CA LEU A 15 -6.59 5.33 -29.18
C LEU A 15 -7.95 4.91 -29.76
N PHE A 16 -7.95 4.00 -30.74
CA PHE A 16 -9.18 3.47 -31.32
C PHE A 16 -10.01 2.68 -30.31
N TYR A 17 -9.36 1.88 -29.46
CA TYR A 17 -10.02 1.18 -28.35
C TYR A 17 -10.64 2.18 -27.36
N LEU A 18 -9.88 3.19 -26.92
CA LEU A 18 -10.34 4.26 -26.03
C LEU A 18 -11.48 5.12 -26.61
N SER A 19 -11.58 5.25 -27.94
CA SER A 19 -12.66 6.01 -28.57
C SER A 19 -14.02 5.32 -28.54
N ARG A 20 -14.10 4.03 -28.16
CA ARG A 20 -15.39 3.33 -28.14
C ARG A 20 -16.25 3.86 -26.98
N PRO A 21 -17.53 4.22 -27.23
CA PRO A 21 -18.39 4.84 -26.22
C PRO A 21 -18.61 3.93 -25.00
N VAL A 22 -18.64 2.61 -25.20
CA VAL A 22 -18.75 1.62 -24.11
C VAL A 22 -17.57 1.72 -23.15
N ILE A 23 -16.35 1.85 -23.69
CA ILE A 23 -15.12 1.94 -22.89
C ILE A 23 -15.05 3.29 -22.17
N GLN A 24 -15.47 4.37 -22.82
CA GLN A 24 -15.58 5.68 -22.18
C GLN A 24 -16.56 5.67 -21.00
N GLY A 25 -17.72 5.02 -21.16
CA GLY A 25 -18.68 4.83 -20.06
C GLY A 25 -18.09 4.06 -18.88
N GLN A 26 -17.38 2.96 -19.14
CA GLN A 26 -16.67 2.20 -18.10
C GLN A 26 -15.59 3.04 -17.41
N LEU A 27 -14.79 3.79 -18.17
CA LEU A 27 -13.74 4.66 -17.61
C LEU A 27 -14.33 5.74 -16.71
N ILE A 28 -15.44 6.36 -17.12
CA ILE A 28 -16.14 7.34 -16.30
C ILE A 28 -16.64 6.69 -15.00
N ALA A 29 -17.27 5.51 -15.09
CA ALA A 29 -17.74 4.77 -13.93
C ALA A 29 -16.58 4.43 -12.98
N ILE A 30 -15.44 4.00 -13.52
CA ILE A 30 -14.23 3.68 -12.74
C ILE A 30 -13.68 4.93 -12.05
N ILE A 31 -13.51 6.04 -12.79
CA ILE A 31 -13.01 7.31 -12.24
C ILE A 31 -13.93 7.81 -11.13
N LEU A 32 -15.25 7.73 -11.33
CA LEU A 32 -16.23 8.16 -10.34
C LEU A 32 -16.17 7.27 -9.09
N ALA A 33 -16.13 5.96 -9.25
CA ALA A 33 -16.00 5.02 -8.13
C ALA A 33 -14.68 5.20 -7.36
N LEU A 34 -13.57 5.48 -8.05
CA LEU A 34 -12.28 5.82 -7.45
C LEU A 34 -12.35 7.13 -6.66
N ALA A 35 -12.95 8.18 -7.24
CA ALA A 35 -13.09 9.48 -6.58
C ALA A 35 -13.95 9.39 -5.32
N VAL A 36 -15.09 8.70 -5.40
CA VAL A 36 -15.99 8.47 -4.25
C VAL A 36 -15.29 7.61 -3.20
N GLY A 37 -14.67 6.50 -3.58
CA GLY A 37 -13.94 5.62 -2.66
C GLY A 37 -12.79 6.35 -1.94
N TRP A 38 -12.06 7.21 -2.66
CA TRP A 38 -11.03 8.07 -2.09
C TRP A 38 -11.61 9.11 -1.12
N GLY A 39 -12.72 9.76 -1.48
CA GLY A 39 -13.44 10.72 -0.64
C GLY A 39 -13.91 10.09 0.68
N ILE A 40 -14.52 8.90 0.61
CA ILE A 40 -14.92 8.11 1.78
C ILE A 40 -13.70 7.77 2.64
N SER A 41 -12.60 7.29 2.05
CA SER A 41 -11.37 7.00 2.77
C SER A 41 -10.80 8.23 3.48
N ARG A 42 -10.88 9.41 2.86
CA ARG A 42 -10.43 10.67 3.47
C ARG A 42 -11.35 11.09 4.61
N ALA A 43 -12.67 10.98 4.44
CA ALA A 43 -13.66 11.29 5.47
C ALA A 43 -13.51 10.36 6.69
N LEU A 44 -13.35 9.05 6.47
CA LEU A 44 -13.11 8.07 7.54
C LEU A 44 -11.81 8.38 8.30
N ARG A 45 -10.73 8.72 7.59
CA ARG A 45 -9.47 9.11 8.24
C ARG A 45 -9.61 10.40 9.05
N TRP A 46 -10.36 11.38 8.55
CA TRP A 46 -10.64 12.62 9.27
C TRP A 46 -11.52 12.39 10.50
N TRP A 47 -12.58 11.60 10.37
CA TRP A 47 -13.45 11.23 11.49
C TRP A 47 -12.68 10.47 12.57
N TRP A 48 -11.88 9.49 12.16
CA TRP A 48 -11.02 8.74 13.06
C TRP A 48 -9.97 9.62 13.76
N TRP A 49 -9.45 10.65 13.09
CA TRP A 49 -8.55 11.61 13.71
C TRP A 49 -9.24 12.46 14.78
N ASN A 50 -10.45 12.93 14.51
CA ASN A 50 -11.15 13.84 15.42
C ASN A 50 -11.83 13.14 16.60
N TYR A 51 -12.29 11.91 16.41
CA TYR A 51 -13.07 11.15 17.40
C TYR A 51 -12.34 9.91 17.90
N GLY A 52 -11.11 9.66 17.44
CA GLY A 52 -10.32 8.51 17.84
C GLY A 52 -9.93 8.56 19.33
N PRO A 53 -9.69 7.40 19.95
CA PRO A 53 -9.44 7.26 21.38
C PRO A 53 -8.19 8.02 21.88
N GLY A 54 -7.31 8.48 20.98
CA GLY A 54 -6.15 9.30 21.33
C GLY A 54 -6.52 10.71 21.81
N ARG A 55 -7.57 11.33 21.26
CA ARG A 55 -7.92 12.73 21.58
C ARG A 55 -8.49 12.89 22.98
N GLN A 56 -9.31 11.93 23.42
CA GLN A 56 -9.90 11.94 24.77
C GLN A 56 -8.84 11.89 25.88
N ARG A 57 -7.69 11.27 25.63
CA ARG A 57 -6.58 11.23 26.61
C ARG A 57 -5.89 12.57 26.76
N VAL A 58 -5.70 13.31 25.65
CA VAL A 58 -5.10 14.65 25.68
C VAL A 58 -6.04 15.63 26.39
N GLU A 59 -7.34 15.59 26.08
CA GLU A 59 -8.31 16.46 26.76
C GLU A 59 -8.45 16.13 28.25
N ALA A 60 -8.38 14.85 28.64
CA ALA A 60 -8.35 14.44 30.05
C ALA A 60 -7.06 14.86 30.78
N GLN A 61 -5.91 14.83 30.11
CA GLN A 61 -4.64 15.32 30.66
C GLN A 61 -4.64 16.83 30.79
N THR A 62 -5.09 17.56 29.77
CA THR A 62 -5.24 19.02 29.81
C THR A 62 -6.21 19.45 30.90
N ALA A 63 -7.33 18.74 31.06
CA ALA A 63 -8.30 19.00 32.13
C ALA A 63 -7.68 18.81 33.51
N ARG A 64 -6.82 17.79 33.71
CA ARG A 64 -6.08 17.59 34.98
C ARG A 64 -5.00 18.63 35.25
N SER A 65 -4.43 19.24 34.21
CA SER A 65 -3.42 20.30 34.37
C SER A 65 -4.02 21.71 34.53
N THR A 66 -5.34 21.87 34.42
CA THR A 66 -5.99 23.15 34.71
C THR A 66 -5.87 23.42 36.21
N PRO A 67 -5.23 24.53 36.64
CA PRO A 67 -5.09 24.83 38.05
C PRO A 67 -6.47 24.96 38.69
N LEU A 68 -6.70 24.20 39.75
CA LEU A 68 -7.87 24.38 40.61
C LEU A 68 -7.68 25.70 41.36
N VAL A 69 -8.36 26.74 40.87
CA VAL A 69 -8.47 28.01 41.56
C VAL A 69 -9.62 27.88 42.54
N ASP A 70 -9.39 28.20 43.81
CA ASP A 70 -10.44 28.18 44.82
C ASP A 70 -11.47 29.32 44.60
N GLU A 71 -12.60 29.30 45.30
CA GLU A 71 -13.64 30.34 45.18
C GLU A 71 -13.13 31.74 45.57
N THR A 72 -11.96 31.86 46.21
CA THR A 72 -11.35 33.14 46.57
C THR A 72 -10.36 33.69 45.53
N GLY A 73 -10.15 32.96 44.44
CA GLY A 73 -9.21 33.36 43.39
C GLY A 73 -7.75 33.05 43.73
N ASN A 74 -7.49 32.29 44.80
CA ASN A 74 -6.15 31.87 45.16
C ASN A 74 -5.82 30.56 44.45
N GLU A 75 -4.65 30.50 43.81
CA GLU A 75 -4.13 29.25 43.28
C GLU A 75 -3.84 28.31 44.47
N LEU A 76 -4.51 27.16 44.52
CA LEU A 76 -4.14 26.11 45.46
C LEU A 76 -2.66 25.76 45.23
N PRO A 77 -1.86 25.56 46.31
CA PRO A 77 -0.46 25.20 46.18
C PRO A 77 -0.36 23.99 45.25
N LYS A 78 0.28 24.18 44.10
CA LYS A 78 0.63 23.06 43.22
C LYS A 78 1.53 22.19 44.06
N GLU A 79 1.03 21.06 44.59
CA GLU A 79 1.91 19.99 45.01
C GLU A 79 2.87 19.77 43.85
N ASP A 80 4.17 19.77 44.13
CA ASP A 80 5.27 19.71 43.16
C ASP A 80 5.24 18.39 42.39
N PHE A 81 4.22 18.20 41.57
CA PHE A 81 4.19 17.23 40.51
C PHE A 81 5.02 17.87 39.40
N GLN A 82 6.34 17.65 39.47
CA GLN A 82 7.27 17.86 38.36
C GLN A 82 6.80 16.99 37.20
N ALA A 83 5.86 17.54 36.42
CA ALA A 83 5.52 17.02 35.11
C ALA A 83 6.77 17.18 34.26
N ASP A 84 7.36 16.06 33.84
CA ASP A 84 8.44 15.98 32.86
C ASP A 84 8.06 16.83 31.62
N SER A 85 8.52 18.07 31.63
CA SER A 85 8.28 19.10 30.61
C SER A 85 9.07 18.81 29.32
N ASP A 86 9.80 17.70 29.26
CA ASP A 86 10.66 17.33 28.13
C ASP A 86 9.99 16.40 27.11
N SER A 87 8.70 16.07 27.28
CA SER A 87 7.96 15.29 26.28
C SER A 87 7.52 16.19 25.11
N ASN A 88 8.47 16.45 24.22
CA ASN A 88 8.26 17.06 22.92
C ASN A 88 7.27 16.17 22.12
N PHE A 89 5.97 16.49 22.22
CA PHE A 89 4.88 15.71 21.65
C PHE A 89 4.99 15.73 20.12
N ASN A 90 5.55 14.66 19.56
CA ASN A 90 5.58 14.46 18.12
C ASN A 90 4.26 13.78 17.70
N PRO A 91 3.35 14.47 16.99
CA PRO A 91 2.05 13.92 16.60
C PRO A 91 2.15 12.73 15.63
N ASP A 92 3.33 12.52 15.03
CA ASP A 92 3.59 11.39 14.13
C ASP A 92 4.07 10.14 14.89
N LYS A 93 4.41 10.26 16.19
CA LYS A 93 4.74 9.10 17.03
C LYS A 93 3.51 8.66 17.83
N PRO A 94 3.11 7.38 17.75
CA PRO A 94 2.01 6.87 18.55
C PRO A 94 2.34 6.98 20.05
N PRO A 95 1.37 7.36 20.91
CA PRO A 95 1.59 7.53 22.34
C PRO A 95 2.17 6.25 22.94
N GLN A 96 3.36 6.36 23.53
CA GLN A 96 4.09 5.25 24.13
C GLN A 96 3.66 5.12 25.59
N ASP A 97 2.58 4.36 25.80
CA ASP A 97 2.05 4.07 27.13
C ASP A 97 2.86 2.93 27.75
N SER A 98 3.89 3.25 28.52
CA SER A 98 4.81 2.29 29.14
C SER A 98 4.13 1.29 30.09
N SER A 99 2.86 1.51 30.44
CA SER A 99 2.09 0.64 31.33
C SER A 99 1.45 -0.57 30.64
N LEU A 100 1.33 -0.56 29.32
CA LEU A 100 0.72 -1.67 28.57
C LEU A 100 1.73 -2.79 28.31
N PRO A 101 1.29 -4.08 28.30
CA PRO A 101 2.15 -5.18 27.86
C PRO A 101 2.74 -4.88 26.49
N SER A 102 4.00 -5.25 26.26
CA SER A 102 4.71 -4.99 25.00
C SER A 102 3.95 -5.50 23.76
N THR A 103 3.20 -6.60 23.91
CA THR A 103 2.34 -7.19 22.89
C THR A 103 1.14 -6.30 22.51
N GLU A 104 0.53 -5.61 23.47
CA GLU A 104 -0.62 -4.75 23.24
C GLU A 104 -0.21 -3.39 22.65
N GLN A 105 0.95 -2.86 23.08
CA GLN A 105 1.55 -1.68 22.47
C GLN A 105 1.92 -1.94 21.00
N TRP A 106 2.54 -3.10 20.72
CA TRP A 106 2.85 -3.53 19.37
C TRP A 106 1.57 -3.69 18.52
N PHE A 107 0.55 -4.38 19.03
CA PHE A 107 -0.71 -4.58 18.31
C PHE A 107 -1.42 -3.26 18.01
N ARG A 108 -1.47 -2.31 18.96
CA ARG A 108 -2.04 -0.97 18.68
C ARG A 108 -1.25 -0.22 17.63
N ARG A 109 0.08 -0.23 17.66
CA ARG A 109 0.90 0.43 16.62
C ARG A 109 0.68 -0.20 15.26
N TYR A 110 0.62 -1.53 15.22
CA TYR A 110 0.39 -2.32 14.01
C TYR A 110 -0.99 -2.03 13.41
N VAL A 111 -2.06 -2.25 14.18
CA VAL A 111 -3.44 -1.99 13.75
C VAL A 111 -3.61 -0.52 13.37
N TRP A 112 -3.01 0.41 14.10
CA TRP A 112 -3.18 1.83 13.82
C TRP A 112 -2.51 2.29 12.52
N SER A 113 -1.30 1.83 12.25
CA SER A 113 -0.55 2.24 11.06
C SER A 113 -1.09 1.57 9.79
N GLU A 114 -1.30 0.26 9.81
CA GLU A 114 -1.59 -0.50 8.58
C GLU A 114 -3.08 -0.53 8.22
N THR A 115 -3.98 -0.54 9.21
CA THR A 115 -5.42 -0.47 8.93
C THR A 115 -5.77 0.83 8.19
N ARG A 116 -5.05 1.93 8.49
CA ARG A 116 -5.24 3.21 7.80
C ARG A 116 -4.95 3.12 6.29
N TRP A 117 -3.99 2.30 5.90
CA TRP A 117 -3.62 2.11 4.49
C TRP A 117 -4.53 1.12 3.77
N LEU A 118 -5.09 0.14 4.49
CA LEU A 118 -6.08 -0.81 3.96
C LEU A 118 -7.45 -0.18 3.72
N LEU A 119 -7.82 0.85 4.49
CA LEU A 119 -9.10 1.53 4.31
C LEU A 119 -9.30 2.09 2.90
N THR A 120 -8.24 2.58 2.24
CA THR A 120 -8.35 3.16 0.89
C THR A 120 -8.71 2.11 -0.19
N PRO A 121 -7.96 1.01 -0.38
CA PRO A 121 -8.35 0.01 -1.36
C PRO A 121 -9.68 -0.67 -1.02
N LEU A 122 -9.98 -0.89 0.26
CA LEU A 122 -11.26 -1.47 0.67
C LEU A 122 -12.45 -0.54 0.39
N SER A 123 -12.32 0.77 0.65
CA SER A 123 -13.39 1.71 0.34
C SER A 123 -13.64 1.80 -1.17
N ILE A 124 -12.58 1.77 -1.97
CA ILE A 124 -12.69 1.76 -3.44
C ILE A 124 -13.33 0.45 -3.93
N LEU A 125 -12.93 -0.71 -3.40
CA LEU A 125 -13.57 -1.98 -3.73
C LEU A 125 -15.06 -1.96 -3.40
N THR A 126 -15.41 -1.40 -2.24
CA THR A 126 -16.81 -1.28 -1.79
C THR A 126 -17.63 -0.38 -2.72
N THR A 127 -17.04 0.68 -3.30
CA THR A 127 -17.73 1.54 -4.28
C THR A 127 -17.74 0.96 -5.69
N MET A 128 -16.78 0.11 -6.05
CA MET A 128 -16.72 -0.58 -7.34
C MET A 128 -17.77 -1.68 -7.48
N THR A 129 -18.10 -2.42 -6.41
CA THR A 129 -19.07 -3.53 -6.50
C THR A 129 -20.47 -3.07 -6.97
N PRO A 130 -21.06 -1.97 -6.45
CA PRO A 130 -22.30 -1.41 -6.99
C PRO A 130 -22.17 -0.94 -8.44
N ALA A 131 -21.05 -0.31 -8.80
CA ALA A 131 -20.81 0.16 -10.17
C ALA A 131 -20.77 -1.02 -11.16
N HIS A 132 -20.11 -2.11 -10.79
CA HIS A 132 -20.10 -3.36 -11.54
C HIS A 132 -21.52 -3.93 -11.69
N PHE A 133 -22.28 -4.05 -10.60
CA PHE A 133 -23.64 -4.57 -10.63
C PHE A 133 -24.57 -3.74 -11.53
N ILE A 134 -24.49 -2.40 -11.46
CA ILE A 134 -25.28 -1.50 -12.30
C ILE A 134 -24.90 -1.68 -13.78
N ALA A 135 -23.60 -1.74 -14.09
CA ALA A 135 -23.13 -1.93 -15.46
C ALA A 135 -23.57 -3.27 -16.05
N ALA A 136 -23.44 -4.36 -15.27
CA ALA A 136 -23.87 -5.70 -15.66
C ALA A 136 -25.38 -5.75 -15.96
N ASN A 137 -26.21 -5.13 -15.11
CA ASN A 137 -27.67 -5.09 -15.29
C ASN A 137 -28.12 -4.23 -16.48
N GLN A 138 -27.28 -3.31 -16.95
CA GLN A 138 -27.53 -2.52 -18.16
C GLN A 138 -27.06 -3.22 -19.44
N GLY A 139 -26.52 -4.45 -19.34
CA GLY A 139 -25.94 -5.18 -20.46
C GLY A 139 -24.66 -4.55 -21.00
N LEU A 140 -24.01 -3.68 -20.22
CA LEU A 140 -22.72 -3.12 -20.58
C LEU A 140 -21.65 -4.20 -20.40
N VAL A 141 -20.66 -4.21 -21.30
CA VAL A 141 -19.45 -5.01 -21.10
C VAL A 141 -18.83 -4.58 -19.76
N THR A 142 -18.39 -5.52 -18.92
CA THR A 142 -17.82 -5.22 -17.58
C THR A 142 -16.32 -5.44 -17.50
N GLY A 143 -15.69 -5.95 -18.55
CA GLY A 143 -14.31 -6.44 -18.50
C GLY A 143 -13.28 -5.46 -17.90
N LEU A 144 -13.37 -4.16 -18.18
CA LEU A 144 -12.46 -3.16 -17.57
C LEU A 144 -12.74 -2.95 -16.07
N ILE A 145 -14.01 -3.01 -15.66
CA ILE A 145 -14.41 -2.90 -14.25
C ILE A 145 -13.93 -4.15 -13.50
N ASP A 146 -14.15 -5.34 -14.06
CA ASP A 146 -13.68 -6.61 -13.50
C ASP A 146 -12.17 -6.61 -13.29
N GLN A 147 -11.42 -6.16 -14.30
CA GLN A 147 -9.97 -6.05 -14.19
C GLN A 147 -9.54 -5.03 -13.13
N THR A 148 -10.25 -3.90 -13.03
CA THR A 148 -9.97 -2.89 -12.01
C THR A 148 -10.22 -3.45 -10.60
N ILE A 149 -11.32 -4.20 -10.41
CA ILE A 149 -11.64 -4.88 -9.15
C ILE A 149 -10.56 -5.93 -8.82
N TYR A 150 -10.12 -6.71 -9.80
CA TYR A 150 -9.05 -7.68 -9.64
C TYR A 150 -7.75 -7.03 -9.17
N LEU A 151 -7.29 -5.98 -9.85
CA LEU A 151 -6.07 -5.24 -9.48
C LEU A 151 -6.18 -4.59 -8.09
N LEU A 152 -7.34 -4.02 -7.76
CA LEU A 152 -7.59 -3.45 -6.43
C LEU A 152 -7.58 -4.52 -5.34
N THR A 153 -8.13 -5.70 -5.62
CA THR A 153 -8.13 -6.85 -4.70
C THR A 153 -6.71 -7.34 -4.47
N LEU A 154 -5.92 -7.49 -5.53
CA LEU A 154 -4.52 -7.88 -5.45
C LEU A 154 -3.71 -6.84 -4.66
N PHE A 155 -3.96 -5.56 -4.86
CA PHE A 155 -3.35 -4.48 -4.08
C PHE A 155 -3.77 -4.53 -2.60
N ALA A 156 -5.04 -4.83 -2.30
CA ALA A 156 -5.52 -4.99 -0.93
C ALA A 156 -4.86 -6.18 -0.23
N ILE A 157 -4.75 -7.34 -0.91
CA ILE A 157 -4.05 -8.53 -0.41
C ILE A 157 -2.58 -8.22 -0.17
N TYR A 158 -1.91 -7.56 -1.12
CA TYR A 158 -0.53 -7.12 -0.96
C TYR A 158 -0.35 -6.25 0.28
N ARG A 159 -1.21 -5.23 0.47
CA ARG A 159 -1.17 -4.36 1.66
C ARG A 159 -1.42 -5.14 2.94
N PHE A 160 -2.38 -6.05 2.92
CA PHE A 160 -2.68 -6.89 4.07
C PHE A 160 -1.49 -7.79 4.42
N PHE A 161 -0.82 -8.36 3.43
CA PHE A 161 0.37 -9.17 3.60
C PHE A 161 1.55 -8.35 4.15
N ILE A 162 1.80 -7.14 3.64
CA ILE A 162 2.83 -6.25 4.19
C ILE A 162 2.52 -5.89 5.64
N GLY A 163 1.26 -5.58 5.94
CA GLY A 163 0.84 -5.41 7.33
C GLY A 163 1.18 -6.64 8.14
N PHE A 164 0.76 -7.82 7.71
CA PHE A 164 1.06 -9.06 8.43
C PHE A 164 2.57 -9.26 8.68
N LEU A 165 3.44 -8.84 7.76
CA LEU A 165 4.88 -8.86 8.00
C LEU A 165 5.33 -7.85 9.06
N TYR A 166 4.84 -6.62 9.03
CA TYR A 166 5.08 -5.65 10.13
C TYR A 166 4.56 -6.16 11.48
N ALA A 167 3.64 -7.13 11.46
CA ALA A 167 3.19 -7.76 12.68
C ALA A 167 4.12 -8.80 13.28
N GLY A 168 4.81 -9.56 12.43
CA GLY A 168 5.71 -10.62 12.87
C GLY A 168 7.16 -10.18 13.10
N PHE A 169 7.56 -9.04 12.52
CA PHE A 169 8.97 -8.68 12.38
C PHE A 169 9.25 -7.22 12.75
N ALA A 170 10.53 -6.89 12.97
CA ALA A 170 10.93 -5.53 13.31
C ALA A 170 10.75 -4.56 12.12
N ASP A 171 10.32 -3.32 12.44
CA ASP A 171 9.94 -2.29 11.47
C ASP A 171 11.06 -1.96 10.48
N ASP A 172 12.31 -1.93 10.95
CA ASP A 172 13.51 -1.61 10.17
C ASP A 172 13.79 -2.68 9.10
N ILE A 173 13.61 -3.95 9.47
CA ILE A 173 13.77 -5.10 8.58
C ILE A 173 12.70 -5.07 7.48
N ILE A 174 11.42 -4.92 7.85
CA ILE A 174 10.31 -4.95 6.89
C ILE A 174 10.30 -3.73 5.98
N ALA A 175 10.63 -2.53 6.49
CA ALA A 175 10.75 -1.33 5.65
C ALA A 175 11.82 -1.49 4.56
N GLY A 176 12.93 -2.15 4.90
CA GLY A 176 13.97 -2.52 3.94
C GLY A 176 13.42 -3.42 2.82
N TYR A 177 12.75 -4.52 3.18
CA TYR A 177 12.20 -5.47 2.21
C TYR A 177 11.05 -4.90 1.40
N GLN A 178 10.18 -4.10 2.00
CA GLN A 178 9.07 -3.46 1.31
C GLN A 178 9.59 -2.58 0.18
N ARG A 179 10.65 -1.79 0.43
CA ARG A 179 11.23 -0.89 -0.58
C ARG A 179 12.09 -1.62 -1.61
N ARG A 180 12.83 -2.65 -1.20
CA ARG A 180 13.84 -3.32 -2.05
C ARG A 180 13.32 -4.52 -2.82
N LEU A 181 12.29 -5.21 -2.33
CA LEU A 181 11.80 -6.47 -2.92
C LEU A 181 10.31 -6.38 -3.22
N PHE A 182 9.46 -6.20 -2.20
CA PHE A 182 8.02 -6.36 -2.37
C PHE A 182 7.39 -5.27 -3.23
N GLY A 183 7.79 -4.01 -3.07
CA GLY A 183 7.29 -2.90 -3.88
C GLY A 183 7.62 -3.05 -5.37
N PRO A 184 8.90 -3.23 -5.74
CA PRO A 184 9.28 -3.48 -7.13
C PRO A 184 8.64 -4.74 -7.72
N LEU A 185 8.55 -5.83 -6.95
CA LEU A 185 7.92 -7.07 -7.39
C LEU A 185 6.42 -6.91 -7.65
N PHE A 186 5.72 -6.22 -6.74
CA PHE A 186 4.31 -5.90 -6.92
C PHE A 186 4.08 -5.01 -8.14
N TRP A 187 4.89 -3.95 -8.31
CA TRP A 187 4.78 -3.05 -9.46
C TRP A 187 5.03 -3.79 -10.77
N LEU A 188 6.06 -4.64 -10.80
CA LEU A 188 6.36 -5.50 -11.94
C LEU A 188 5.20 -6.44 -12.25
N PHE A 189 4.63 -7.10 -11.25
CA PHE A 189 3.49 -8.00 -11.44
C PHE A 189 2.31 -7.26 -12.08
N VAL A 190 1.92 -6.10 -11.52
CA VAL A 190 0.83 -5.27 -12.06
C VAL A 190 1.16 -4.77 -13.46
N PHE A 191 2.41 -4.43 -13.73
CA PHE A 191 2.86 -3.96 -15.04
C PHE A 191 2.78 -5.06 -16.10
N VAL A 192 3.26 -6.26 -15.80
CA VAL A 192 3.19 -7.42 -16.70
C VAL A 192 1.74 -7.81 -16.96
N ASP A 193 0.91 -7.89 -15.93
CA ASP A 193 -0.52 -8.19 -16.05
C ASP A 193 -1.25 -7.13 -16.89
N GLY A 194 -0.94 -5.84 -16.65
CA GLY A 194 -1.47 -4.73 -17.43
C GLY A 194 -1.05 -4.77 -18.90
N ILE A 195 0.20 -5.11 -19.20
CA ILE A 195 0.67 -5.32 -20.59
C ILE A 195 -0.04 -6.52 -21.22
N ALA A 196 -0.13 -7.64 -20.53
CA ALA A 196 -0.78 -8.86 -21.05
C ALA A 196 -2.25 -8.64 -21.42
N TRP A 197 -2.89 -7.60 -20.88
CA TRP A 197 -4.25 -7.23 -21.26
C TRP A 197 -4.34 -6.57 -22.65
N PHE A 198 -3.34 -5.77 -23.01
CA PHE A 198 -3.28 -5.11 -24.32
C PHE A 198 -2.57 -5.95 -25.38
N PHE A 199 -1.75 -6.91 -24.95
CA PHE A 199 -0.86 -7.68 -25.81
C PHE A 199 -0.98 -9.16 -25.50
N GLU A 200 -1.03 -9.98 -26.55
CA GLU A 200 -0.75 -11.40 -26.40
C GLU A 200 0.71 -11.55 -25.93
N PRO A 201 0.97 -12.02 -24.70
CA PRO A 201 2.29 -11.98 -24.11
C PRO A 201 3.32 -12.78 -24.92
N GLY A 202 2.88 -13.79 -25.69
CA GLY A 202 3.73 -14.53 -26.62
C GLY A 202 4.35 -13.64 -27.69
N ILE A 203 3.59 -12.70 -28.28
CA ILE A 203 4.09 -11.83 -29.35
C ILE A 203 5.24 -10.97 -28.85
N LEU A 204 5.13 -10.40 -27.65
CA LEU A 204 6.19 -9.57 -27.06
C LEU A 204 7.39 -10.41 -26.62
N ALA A 205 7.15 -11.60 -26.07
CA ALA A 205 8.21 -12.49 -25.61
C ALA A 205 9.08 -13.01 -26.76
N ASP A 206 8.51 -13.17 -27.96
CA ASP A 206 9.18 -13.73 -29.14
C ASP A 206 9.88 -12.67 -30.01
N ILE A 207 9.80 -11.37 -29.66
CA ILE A 207 10.52 -10.33 -30.39
C ILE A 207 12.03 -10.57 -30.25
N GLU A 208 12.69 -10.92 -31.34
CA GLU A 208 14.14 -11.06 -31.38
C GLU A 208 14.82 -9.69 -31.22
N LEU A 209 15.62 -9.53 -30.17
CA LEU A 209 16.44 -8.33 -29.96
C LEU A 209 17.73 -8.42 -30.77
N VAL A 210 18.41 -9.56 -30.67
CA VAL A 210 19.70 -9.81 -31.30
C VAL A 210 19.92 -11.32 -31.42
N SER A 211 20.43 -11.79 -32.55
CA SER A 211 20.85 -13.18 -32.70
C SER A 211 22.31 -13.30 -32.27
N MET A 212 22.59 -14.05 -31.21
CA MET A 212 23.95 -14.34 -30.76
C MET A 212 24.23 -15.83 -30.91
N PHE A 213 25.27 -16.18 -31.65
CA PHE A 213 25.72 -17.57 -31.84
C PHE A 213 24.64 -18.52 -32.38
N GLY A 214 23.75 -18.02 -33.24
CA GLY A 214 22.67 -18.82 -33.82
C GLY A 214 21.47 -19.05 -32.90
N ASN A 215 21.46 -18.47 -31.69
CA ASN A 215 20.29 -18.45 -30.82
C ASN A 215 19.74 -17.01 -30.74
N PRO A 216 18.46 -16.78 -31.09
CA PRO A 216 17.85 -15.47 -30.94
C PRO A 216 17.69 -15.14 -29.45
N LEU A 217 18.28 -14.03 -29.01
CA LEU A 217 17.99 -13.43 -27.72
C LEU A 217 16.70 -12.64 -27.87
N THR A 218 15.61 -13.16 -27.32
CA THR A 218 14.31 -12.50 -27.37
C THR A 218 14.12 -11.51 -26.22
N VAL A 219 13.17 -10.57 -26.37
CA VAL A 219 12.77 -9.66 -25.29
C VAL A 219 12.32 -10.44 -24.06
N GLY A 220 11.56 -11.52 -24.25
CA GLY A 220 11.11 -12.37 -23.16
C GLY A 220 12.27 -12.99 -22.39
N ALA A 221 13.27 -13.54 -23.10
CA ALA A 221 14.46 -14.12 -22.48
C ALA A 221 15.29 -13.08 -21.72
N ALA A 222 15.51 -11.89 -22.30
CA ALA A 222 16.24 -10.82 -21.66
C ALA A 222 15.54 -10.30 -20.39
N LEU A 223 14.21 -10.14 -20.46
CA LEU A 223 13.40 -9.70 -19.32
C LEU A 223 13.39 -10.77 -18.22
N LEU A 224 13.20 -12.04 -18.56
CA LEU A 224 13.23 -13.15 -17.61
C LEU A 224 14.61 -13.30 -16.94
N ALA A 225 15.71 -13.15 -17.69
CA ALA A 225 17.05 -13.16 -17.14
C ALA A 225 17.29 -11.98 -16.18
N THR A 226 16.85 -10.77 -16.56
CA THR A 226 16.99 -9.56 -15.73
C THR A 226 16.20 -9.69 -14.42
N LEU A 227 14.95 -10.16 -14.52
CA LEU A 227 14.09 -10.39 -13.37
C LEU A 227 14.60 -11.51 -12.48
N GLY A 228 15.03 -12.62 -13.08
CA GLY A 228 15.61 -13.75 -12.36
C GLY A 228 16.85 -13.35 -11.58
N LEU A 229 17.76 -12.57 -12.20
CA LEU A 229 18.94 -12.04 -11.53
C LEU A 229 18.57 -11.09 -10.40
N TYR A 230 17.63 -10.16 -10.63
CA TYR A 230 17.16 -9.24 -9.61
C TYR A 230 16.57 -9.98 -8.40
N LEU A 231 15.67 -10.94 -8.64
CA LEU A 231 15.07 -11.76 -7.58
C LEU A 231 16.12 -12.57 -6.84
N TRP A 232 17.09 -13.17 -7.55
CA TRP A 232 18.19 -13.89 -6.96
C TRP A 232 19.00 -13.03 -5.99
N LEU A 233 19.37 -11.81 -6.40
CA LEU A 233 20.09 -10.87 -5.53
C LEU A 233 19.30 -10.52 -4.27
N GLN A 234 17.98 -10.33 -4.39
CA GLN A 234 17.13 -10.08 -3.23
C GLN A 234 17.07 -11.30 -2.30
N ILE A 235 16.89 -12.51 -2.84
CA ILE A 235 16.88 -13.75 -2.05
C ILE A 235 18.19 -13.92 -1.28
N VAL A 236 19.33 -13.73 -1.93
CA VAL A 236 20.65 -13.80 -1.27
C VAL A 236 20.74 -12.79 -0.13
N SER A 237 20.26 -11.56 -0.34
CA SER A 237 20.25 -10.54 0.72
C SER A 237 19.36 -10.91 1.90
N VAL A 238 18.21 -11.54 1.66
CA VAL A 238 17.29 -12.02 2.71
C VAL A 238 17.95 -13.12 3.53
N ILE A 239 18.55 -14.09 2.85
CA ILE A 239 19.24 -15.22 3.49
C ILE A 239 20.38 -14.70 4.36
N GLN A 240 21.19 -13.77 3.85
CA GLN A 240 22.29 -13.18 4.60
C GLN A 240 21.81 -12.45 5.87
N ALA A 241 20.76 -11.63 5.77
CA ALA A 241 20.19 -10.94 6.93
C ALA A 241 19.61 -11.93 7.96
N GLY A 242 18.93 -12.97 7.51
CA GLY A 242 18.43 -14.04 8.38
C GLY A 242 19.54 -14.81 9.09
N LEU A 243 20.63 -15.10 8.38
CA LEU A 243 21.80 -15.80 8.93
C LEU A 243 22.51 -14.95 9.97
N GLN A 244 22.69 -13.64 9.71
CA GLN A 244 23.27 -12.69 10.65
C GLN A 244 22.44 -12.59 11.93
N TRP A 245 21.13 -12.44 11.81
CA TRP A 245 20.21 -12.40 12.95
C TRP A 245 20.27 -13.68 13.79
N TRP A 246 20.33 -14.84 13.12
CA TRP A 246 20.42 -16.13 13.81
C TRP A 246 21.74 -16.27 14.59
N MET A 247 22.87 -15.87 13.98
CA MET A 247 24.17 -15.90 14.66
C MET A 247 24.21 -14.99 15.88
N THR A 248 23.72 -13.75 15.77
CA THR A 248 23.70 -12.83 16.92
C THR A 248 22.85 -13.33 18.08
N ARG A 249 21.76 -14.06 17.78
CA ARG A 249 20.87 -14.60 18.82
C ARG A 249 21.46 -15.84 19.50
N ALA A 250 22.33 -16.58 18.80
CA ALA A 250 23.02 -17.73 19.37
C ALA A 250 24.08 -17.32 20.41
N ASP A 251 24.67 -16.13 20.26
CA ASP A 251 25.68 -15.61 21.20
C ASP A 251 25.05 -15.09 22.51
N ASP A 252 23.76 -14.74 22.50
CA ASP A 252 23.02 -14.24 23.65
C ASP A 252 22.40 -15.36 24.53
N ALA A 253 22.47 -16.62 24.11
CA ALA A 253 21.82 -17.78 24.75
C ALA A 253 22.81 -18.66 25.52
#